data_AF-A0A7V7E5F4-F1
#
_entry.id   AF-A0A7V7E5F4-F1
#
_cell.length_a   1.000
_cell.length_b   1.000
_cell.length_c   1.000
_cell.angle_alpha   90.00
_cell.angle_beta   90.00
_cell.angle_gamma   90.00
#
_symmetry.space_group_name_H-M   'P 1'
#
loop_
_entity.id
_entity.type
_entity.pdbx_description
1 polymer ?
#
loop_
_entity_poly.entity_id
_entity_poly.type
_entity_poly.pdbx_seq_one_letter_code
_entity_poly.pdbx_strand_id
1 'polypeptide(L)'
;MGPDFIPIRLTLAELCVAALMQAADDLNAARDHAAFLEALANNYCLWQALTEAGEKNRQVVLSPRDCEFVLRRSSCVGHSLSDADVETLCAINRRISRDIARNIDIPRVRARAELAHQEAHGDGFMTWLLGEAHRKIWMETHAPPNCEIGFSQRGSPRSASV
;
A
#
# COMPACT_ATOMS: atom_id res chain seq x y z
N MET A 1 -16.80 22.07 21.33
CA MET A 1 -17.10 21.54 19.98
C MET A 1 -15.82 21.71 19.18
N GLY A 2 -15.02 20.64 19.05
CA GLY A 2 -13.84 20.68 18.20
C GLY A 2 -14.28 20.68 16.74
N PRO A 3 -13.55 21.33 15.82
CA PRO A 3 -13.89 21.32 14.40
C PRO A 3 -13.99 19.86 13.93
N ASP A 4 -15.02 19.56 13.13
CA ASP A 4 -15.23 18.26 12.50
C ASP A 4 -13.96 17.86 11.73
N PHE A 5 -13.12 17.07 12.39
CA PHE A 5 -11.83 16.69 11.86
C PHE A 5 -12.05 15.54 10.87
N ILE A 6 -12.08 15.87 9.58
CA ILE A 6 -12.21 14.87 8.52
C ILE A 6 -10.87 14.13 8.45
N PRO A 7 -10.81 12.83 8.81
CA PRO A 7 -9.55 12.10 8.84
C PRO A 7 -8.93 12.02 7.44
N ILE A 8 -7.60 12.14 7.34
CA ILE A 8 -6.92 12.04 6.05
C ILE A 8 -7.07 10.62 5.51
N ARG A 9 -7.86 10.48 4.43
CA ARG A 9 -8.03 9.21 3.71
C ARG A 9 -7.06 9.17 2.54
N LEU A 10 -6.11 8.24 2.59
CA LEU A 10 -5.25 7.92 1.45
C LEU A 10 -5.95 6.89 0.55
N THR A 11 -5.76 7.00 -0.75
CA THR A 11 -6.09 5.95 -1.71
C THR A 11 -5.12 4.77 -1.57
N LEU A 12 -5.48 3.60 -2.14
CA LEU A 12 -4.56 2.47 -2.16
C LEU A 12 -3.26 2.82 -2.90
N ALA A 13 -3.35 3.52 -4.04
CA ALA A 13 -2.18 3.99 -4.77
C ALA A 13 -1.28 4.88 -3.92
N GLU A 14 -1.84 5.85 -3.19
CA GLU A 14 -1.07 6.72 -2.29
C GLU A 14 -0.38 5.94 -1.16
N LEU A 15 -1.05 4.96 -0.56
CA LEU A 15 -0.45 4.08 0.44
C LEU A 15 0.70 3.26 -0.14
N CYS A 16 0.51 2.65 -1.31
CA CYS A 16 1.55 1.85 -1.96
C CYS A 16 2.76 2.70 -2.33
N VAL A 17 2.55 3.93 -2.83
CA VAL A 17 3.62 4.88 -3.13
C VAL A 17 4.39 5.24 -1.86
N ALA A 18 3.69 5.61 -0.80
CA ALA A 18 4.33 5.96 0.48
C ALA A 18 5.11 4.76 1.05
N ALA A 19 4.53 3.56 1.06
CA ALA A 19 5.15 2.35 1.58
C ALA A 19 6.39 1.93 0.78
N LEU A 20 6.34 1.99 -0.56
CA LEU A 20 7.50 1.66 -1.40
C LEU A 20 8.65 2.67 -1.20
N MET A 21 8.33 3.96 -1.09
CA MET A 21 9.33 4.98 -0.82
C MET A 21 9.94 4.81 0.58
N GLN A 22 9.10 4.55 1.60
CA GLN A 22 9.57 4.32 2.95
C GLN A 22 10.43 3.06 3.06
N ALA A 23 10.02 1.95 2.44
CA ALA A 23 10.81 0.72 2.41
C ALA A 23 12.19 0.91 1.75
N ALA A 24 12.27 1.72 0.69
CA ALA A 24 13.56 2.06 0.07
C ALA A 24 14.44 2.92 0.99
N ASP A 25 13.85 3.85 1.73
CA ASP A 25 14.57 4.70 2.67
C ASP A 25 15.04 3.89 3.90
N ASP A 26 14.22 2.99 4.43
CA ASP A 26 14.55 2.10 5.55
C ASP A 26 15.71 1.15 5.20
N LEU A 27 15.66 0.50 4.03
CA LEU A 27 16.74 -0.37 3.54
C LEU A 27 18.06 0.39 3.39
N ASN A 28 18.01 1.63 2.90
CA ASN A 28 19.19 2.45 2.68
C ASN A 28 19.73 3.10 3.97
N ALA A 29 18.86 3.30 4.97
CA ALA A 29 19.21 3.96 6.23
C ALA A 29 19.59 2.98 7.35
N ALA A 30 19.32 1.68 7.21
CA ALA A 30 19.63 0.67 8.20
C ALA A 30 21.14 0.60 8.51
N ARG A 31 21.52 0.93 9.76
CA ARG A 31 22.94 1.00 10.19
C ARG A 31 23.38 -0.18 11.05
N ASP A 32 22.44 -1.00 11.49
CA ASP A 32 22.69 -2.17 12.30
C ASP A 32 21.91 -3.37 11.76
N HIS A 33 22.31 -4.55 12.22
CA HIS A 33 21.77 -5.81 11.74
C HIS A 33 20.27 -5.96 12.01
N ALA A 34 19.79 -5.50 13.16
CA ALA A 34 18.39 -5.65 13.54
C ALA A 34 17.49 -4.77 12.67
N ALA A 35 17.86 -3.49 12.50
CA ALA A 35 17.16 -2.55 11.64
C ALA A 35 17.15 -3.02 10.17
N PHE A 36 18.25 -3.62 9.70
CA PHE A 36 18.33 -4.15 8.34
C PHE A 36 17.41 -5.35 8.12
N LEU A 37 17.36 -6.29 9.08
CA LEU A 37 16.43 -7.42 9.01
C LEU A 37 14.97 -6.97 9.06
N GLU A 38 14.65 -5.98 9.89
CA GLU A 38 13.31 -5.40 9.94
C GLU A 38 12.93 -4.74 8.61
N ALA A 39 13.83 -3.95 8.01
CA ALA A 39 13.61 -3.33 6.72
C ALA A 39 13.39 -4.37 5.60
N LEU A 40 14.15 -5.47 5.59
CA LEU A 40 13.93 -6.59 4.65
C LEU A 40 12.59 -7.28 4.87
N ALA A 41 12.21 -7.55 6.12
CA ALA A 41 10.93 -8.17 6.44
C ALA A 41 9.75 -7.28 6.02
N ASN A 42 9.81 -5.98 6.32
CA ASN A 42 8.79 -5.01 5.92
C ASN A 42 8.70 -4.90 4.39
N ASN A 43 9.84 -4.90 3.70
CA ASN A 43 9.87 -4.89 2.24
C ASN A 43 9.28 -6.18 1.65
N TYR A 44 9.60 -7.34 2.23
CA TYR A 44 9.01 -8.62 1.82
C TYR A 44 7.48 -8.61 1.97
N CYS A 45 6.96 -8.23 3.13
CA CYS A 45 5.52 -8.15 3.40
C CYS A 45 4.82 -7.20 2.42
N LEU A 46 5.40 -6.02 2.16
CA LEU A 46 4.86 -5.07 1.18
C LEU A 46 4.72 -5.71 -0.20
N TRP A 47 5.77 -6.39 -0.67
CA TRP A 47 5.79 -6.98 -2.00
C TRP A 47 4.88 -8.20 -2.14
N GLN A 48 4.67 -8.97 -1.07
CA GLN A 48 3.63 -10.00 -1.05
C GLN A 48 2.25 -9.37 -1.26
N ALA A 49 1.90 -8.35 -0.49
CA ALA A 49 0.62 -7.66 -0.60
C ALA A 49 0.40 -7.04 -1.98
N LEU A 50 1.41 -6.38 -2.53
CA LEU A 50 1.37 -5.78 -3.85
C LEU A 50 1.20 -6.83 -4.96
N THR A 51 1.84 -7.98 -4.84
CA THR A 51 1.70 -9.08 -5.80
C THR A 51 0.28 -9.65 -5.77
N GLU A 52 -0.26 -9.93 -4.59
CA GLU A 52 -1.65 -10.38 -4.42
C GLU A 52 -2.67 -9.37 -4.97
N ALA A 53 -2.41 -8.07 -4.74
CA ALA A 53 -3.24 -6.99 -5.27
C ALA A 53 -3.15 -6.88 -6.79
N GLY A 54 -1.96 -7.03 -7.36
CA GLY A 54 -1.71 -6.97 -8.80
C GLY A 54 -2.41 -8.08 -9.58
N GLU A 55 -2.43 -9.29 -9.03
CA GLU A 55 -3.15 -10.44 -9.60
C GLU A 55 -4.67 -10.22 -9.65
N LYS A 56 -5.23 -9.56 -8.63
CA LYS A 56 -6.70 -9.44 -8.46
C LYS A 56 -7.29 -8.15 -9.05
N ASN A 57 -6.63 -7.00 -8.89
CA ASN A 57 -7.23 -5.69 -9.18
C ASN A 57 -6.70 -4.99 -10.44
N ARG A 58 -5.64 -5.50 -11.09
CA ARG A 58 -4.97 -4.90 -12.29
C ARG A 58 -4.56 -3.42 -12.18
N GLN A 59 -4.77 -2.76 -11.03
CA GLN A 59 -4.41 -1.37 -10.80
C GLN A 59 -2.89 -1.18 -10.69
N VAL A 60 -2.19 -2.21 -10.19
CA VAL A 60 -0.73 -2.25 -10.09
C VAL A 60 -0.24 -3.39 -10.98
N VAL A 61 0.40 -3.04 -12.10
CA VAL A 61 1.00 -4.03 -13.00
C VAL A 61 2.45 -4.18 -12.60
N LEU A 62 2.77 -5.29 -11.94
CA LEU A 62 4.12 -5.61 -11.53
C LEU A 62 4.77 -6.56 -12.53
N SER A 63 6.04 -6.35 -12.82
CA SER A 63 6.83 -7.31 -13.59
C SER A 63 7.03 -8.57 -12.76
N PRO A 64 6.74 -9.77 -13.29
CA PRO A 64 6.99 -11.03 -12.60
C PRO A 64 8.45 -11.18 -12.16
N ARG A 65 9.38 -10.68 -12.97
CA ARG A 65 10.82 -10.70 -12.68
C ARG A 65 11.17 -9.81 -11.49
N ASP A 66 10.53 -8.65 -11.36
CA ASP A 66 10.76 -7.75 -10.22
C ASP A 66 10.19 -8.36 -8.94
N CYS A 67 8.97 -8.91 -9.00
CA CYS A 67 8.35 -9.61 -7.87
C CYS A 67 9.23 -10.77 -7.39
N GLU A 68 9.67 -11.63 -8.31
CA GLU A 68 10.54 -12.77 -7.97
C GLU A 68 11.85 -12.30 -7.33
N PHE A 69 12.51 -11.30 -7.92
CA PHE A 69 13.75 -10.77 -7.39
C PHE A 69 13.56 -10.22 -5.97
N VAL A 70 12.57 -9.35 -5.77
CA VAL A 70 12.35 -8.69 -4.48
C VAL A 70 11.93 -9.69 -3.41
N LEU A 71 10.99 -10.59 -3.70
CA LEU A 71 10.53 -11.60 -2.74
C LEU A 71 11.67 -12.57 -2.38
N ARG A 72 12.47 -13.01 -3.35
CA ARG A 72 13.59 -13.89 -3.10
C ARG A 72 14.68 -13.21 -2.27
N ARG A 73 15.06 -11.97 -2.61
CA ARG A 73 16.11 -11.25 -1.90
C ARG A 73 15.68 -10.77 -0.52
N SER A 74 14.42 -10.40 -0.34
CA SER A 74 13.89 -9.94 0.95
C SER A 74 13.59 -11.09 1.92
N SER A 75 13.39 -12.32 1.43
CA SER A 75 13.20 -13.51 2.28
C SER A 75 14.50 -14.17 2.76
N CYS A 76 15.65 -13.77 2.21
CA CYS A 76 16.96 -14.32 2.57
C CYS A 76 17.49 -13.78 3.91
N VAL A 77 16.82 -14.08 5.01
CA VAL A 77 17.35 -13.85 6.37
C VAL A 77 18.55 -14.77 6.59
N GLY A 78 19.77 -14.20 6.60
CA GLY A 78 21.01 -14.94 6.91
C GLY A 78 21.83 -15.44 5.71
N HIS A 79 21.45 -15.10 4.47
CA HIS A 79 22.32 -15.28 3.30
C HIS A 79 22.97 -13.95 2.89
N SER A 80 24.19 -14.01 2.33
CA SER A 80 24.98 -12.84 1.93
C SER A 80 24.27 -12.00 0.85
N LEU A 81 23.43 -11.04 1.27
CA LEU A 81 23.04 -9.92 0.42
C LEU A 81 24.27 -9.05 0.17
N SER A 82 24.52 -8.74 -1.09
CA SER A 82 25.51 -7.73 -1.45
C SER A 82 24.89 -6.34 -1.37
N ASP A 83 25.72 -5.31 -1.19
CA ASP A 83 25.27 -3.91 -1.28
C ASP A 83 24.59 -3.62 -2.62
N ALA A 84 25.06 -4.25 -3.71
CA ALA A 84 24.44 -4.15 -5.02
C ALA A 84 23.01 -4.74 -5.06
N ASP A 85 22.74 -5.81 -4.30
CA ASP A 85 21.38 -6.34 -4.17
C ASP A 85 20.49 -5.33 -3.42
N VAL A 86 20.98 -4.70 -2.35
CA VAL A 86 20.25 -3.68 -1.58
C VAL A 86 19.96 -2.44 -2.42
N GLU A 87 20.94 -1.96 -3.18
CA GLU A 87 20.76 -0.86 -4.14
C GLU A 87 19.70 -1.22 -5.19
N THR A 88 19.72 -2.46 -5.67
CA THR A 88 18.73 -2.94 -6.64
C THR A 88 17.32 -2.99 -6.03
N LEU A 89 17.17 -3.47 -4.79
CA LEU A 89 15.89 -3.44 -4.07
C LEU A 89 15.36 -2.02 -3.93
N CYS A 90 16.21 -1.08 -3.50
CA CYS A 90 15.86 0.33 -3.39
C CYS A 90 15.45 0.94 -4.74
N ALA A 91 16.19 0.62 -5.80
CA ALA A 91 15.91 1.10 -7.16
C ALA A 91 14.57 0.58 -7.70
N ILE A 92 14.26 -0.70 -7.47
CA ILE A 92 12.97 -1.30 -7.86
C ILE A 92 11.84 -0.60 -7.09
N ASN A 93 11.95 -0.47 -5.76
CA ASN A 93 10.93 0.22 -4.96
C ASN A 93 10.65 1.64 -5.44
N ARG A 94 11.70 2.43 -5.69
CA ARG A 94 11.60 3.81 -6.20
C ARG A 94 11.11 3.88 -7.64
N ARG A 95 11.33 2.86 -8.46
CA ARG A 95 10.79 2.79 -9.82
C ARG A 95 9.29 2.50 -9.77
N ILE A 96 8.89 1.43 -9.07
CA ILE A 96 7.49 1.04 -8.98
C ILE A 96 6.65 2.12 -8.28
N SER A 97 7.18 2.81 -7.27
CA SER A 97 6.48 3.94 -6.65
C SER A 97 6.18 5.05 -7.67
N ARG A 98 7.12 5.37 -8.56
CA ARG A 98 6.90 6.34 -9.65
C ARG A 98 5.89 5.84 -10.66
N ASP A 99 5.94 4.56 -11.01
CA ASP A 99 5.00 3.95 -11.96
C ASP A 99 3.55 3.94 -11.42
N ILE A 100 3.37 3.70 -10.12
CA ILE A 100 2.08 3.80 -9.43
C ILE A 100 1.64 5.25 -9.32
N ALA A 101 2.56 6.16 -8.95
CA ALA A 101 2.24 7.57 -8.78
C ALA A 101 1.73 8.19 -10.08
N ARG A 102 2.30 7.84 -11.24
CA ARG A 102 2.01 8.43 -12.56
C ARG A 102 2.10 9.97 -12.54
N ASN A 103 1.00 10.64 -12.19
CA ASN A 103 0.85 12.11 -12.10
C ASN A 103 0.69 12.62 -10.66
N ILE A 104 0.79 11.74 -9.66
CA ILE A 104 0.68 12.09 -8.25
C ILE A 104 2.04 12.57 -7.75
N ASP A 105 2.05 13.70 -7.06
CA ASP A 105 3.24 14.27 -6.44
C ASP A 105 3.69 13.43 -5.22
N ILE A 106 4.77 12.66 -5.37
CA ILE A 106 5.29 11.73 -4.36
C ILE A 106 5.63 12.44 -3.03
N PRO A 107 6.39 13.55 -3.00
CA PRO A 107 6.58 14.36 -1.79
C PRO A 107 5.27 14.70 -1.07
N ARG A 108 4.25 15.14 -1.82
CA ARG A 108 2.94 15.46 -1.24
C ARG A 108 2.23 14.23 -0.69
N VAL A 109 2.32 13.08 -1.34
CA VAL A 109 1.75 11.82 -0.86
C VAL A 109 2.40 11.40 0.45
N ARG A 110 3.73 11.46 0.53
CA ARG A 110 4.46 11.14 1.76
C ARG A 110 4.06 12.04 2.91
N ALA A 111 4.00 13.36 2.70
CA ALA A 111 3.55 14.29 3.72
C ALA A 111 2.11 14.01 4.19
N ARG A 112 1.20 13.68 3.26
CA ARG A 112 -0.16 13.28 3.63
C ARG A 112 -0.20 11.96 4.40
N ALA A 113 0.68 11.02 4.08
CA ALA A 113 0.77 9.76 4.79
C ALA A 113 1.29 9.93 6.21
N GLU A 114 2.31 10.75 6.40
CA GLU A 114 2.83 11.10 7.73
C GLU A 114 1.76 11.79 8.59
N LEU A 115 1.01 12.74 8.03
CA LEU A 115 -0.10 13.38 8.75
C LEU A 115 -1.20 12.37 9.12
N ALA A 116 -1.60 11.51 8.18
CA ALA A 116 -2.61 10.47 8.44
C ALA A 116 -2.16 9.48 9.52
N HIS A 117 -0.86 9.17 9.59
CA HIS A 117 -0.28 8.33 10.64
C HIS A 117 -0.29 9.02 12.01
N GLN A 118 0.08 10.30 12.07
CA GLN A 118 0.04 11.09 13.30
C GLN A 118 -1.37 11.14 13.91
N GLU A 119 -2.41 11.15 13.06
CA GLU A 119 -3.82 11.10 13.46
C GLU A 119 -4.25 9.70 13.95
N ALA A 120 -3.63 8.63 13.47
CA ALA A 120 -4.05 7.26 13.76
C ALA A 120 -3.56 6.72 15.11
N HIS A 121 -2.43 7.22 15.62
CA HIS A 121 -1.73 6.80 16.85
C HIS A 121 -1.36 5.28 16.92
N GLY A 122 -0.30 4.93 17.65
CA GLY A 122 -0.01 3.54 18.07
C GLY A 122 1.26 2.90 17.50
N ASP A 123 1.33 2.64 16.19
CA ASP A 123 2.39 1.83 15.58
C ASP A 123 3.49 2.65 14.89
N GLY A 124 4.62 2.01 14.55
CA GLY A 124 5.64 2.60 13.69
C GLY A 124 5.09 2.93 12.29
N PHE A 125 5.63 3.98 11.65
CA PHE A 125 5.07 4.51 10.39
C PHE A 125 4.97 3.45 9.28
N MET A 126 6.01 2.64 9.09
CA MET A 126 6.02 1.58 8.08
C MET A 126 5.04 0.45 8.41
N THR A 127 4.96 0.04 9.68
CA THR A 127 4.00 -0.96 10.16
C THR A 127 2.55 -0.51 9.92
N TRP A 128 2.26 0.76 10.21
CA TRP A 128 0.96 1.36 9.94
C TRP A 128 0.64 1.41 8.44
N LEU A 129 1.60 1.83 7.59
CA LEU A 129 1.43 1.84 6.14
C LEU A 129 1.09 0.46 5.58
N LEU A 130 1.81 -0.58 6.04
CA LEU A 130 1.54 -1.97 5.67
C LEU A 130 0.13 -2.41 6.08
N GLY A 131 -0.26 -2.12 7.33
CA GLY A 131 -1.59 -2.45 7.84
C GLY A 131 -2.71 -1.79 7.03
N GLU A 132 -2.57 -0.50 6.72
CA GLU A 132 -3.56 0.23 5.92
C GLU A 132 -3.59 -0.24 4.46
N ALA A 133 -2.44 -0.53 3.85
CA ALA A 133 -2.36 -1.08 2.50
C ALA A 133 -3.05 -2.46 2.43
N HIS A 134 -2.71 -3.38 3.35
CA HIS A 134 -3.35 -4.69 3.45
C HIS A 134 -4.86 -4.57 3.64
N ARG A 135 -5.31 -3.71 4.54
CA ARG A 135 -6.73 -3.49 4.80
C ARG A 135 -7.46 -3.04 3.54
N LYS A 136 -6.89 -2.10 2.77
CA LYS A 136 -7.48 -1.64 1.51
C LYS A 136 -7.46 -2.69 0.40
N ILE A 137 -6.33 -3.38 0.22
CA ILE A 137 -6.23 -4.49 -0.73
C ILE A 137 -7.29 -5.54 -0.41
N TRP A 138 -7.44 -5.91 0.87
CA TRP A 138 -8.44 -6.87 1.31
C TRP A 138 -9.86 -6.39 1.00
N MET A 139 -10.19 -5.13 1.34
CA MET A 139 -11.50 -4.56 1.05
C MET A 139 -11.80 -4.54 -0.45
N GLU A 140 -10.84 -4.18 -1.30
CA GLU A 140 -11.08 -4.13 -2.75
C GLU A 140 -11.16 -5.53 -3.38
N THR A 141 -10.46 -6.52 -2.82
CA THR A 141 -10.41 -7.89 -3.36
C THR A 141 -11.52 -8.81 -2.83
N HIS A 142 -12.10 -8.50 -1.67
CA HIS A 142 -13.14 -9.31 -1.02
C HIS A 142 -14.43 -8.54 -0.75
N ALA A 143 -14.54 -7.27 -1.18
CA ALA A 143 -15.83 -6.59 -1.17
C ALA A 143 -16.83 -7.38 -2.04
N PRO A 144 -18.06 -7.60 -1.55
CA PRO A 144 -19.09 -8.22 -2.36
C PRO A 144 -19.34 -7.36 -3.61
N PRO A 145 -19.54 -7.97 -4.79
CA PRO A 145 -19.86 -7.22 -6.00
C PRO A 145 -21.20 -6.52 -5.78
N ASN A 146 -21.19 -5.19 -5.79
CA ASN A 146 -22.35 -4.31 -5.72
C ASN A 146 -23.25 -4.46 -4.47
N CYS A 147 -22.92 -3.72 -3.41
CA CYS A 147 -23.98 -2.98 -2.70
C CYS A 147 -24.30 -1.73 -3.52
N GLU A 148 -24.92 -1.91 -4.70
CA GLU A 148 -25.79 -0.87 -5.22
C GLU A 148 -26.90 -0.73 -4.17
N ILE A 149 -26.81 0.33 -3.35
CA ILE A 149 -27.94 0.75 -2.52
C ILE A 149 -29.04 1.10 -3.51
N GLY A 150 -29.92 0.12 -3.72
CA GLY A 150 -31.11 0.26 -4.53
C GLY A 150 -31.99 1.35 -3.94
N PHE A 151 -31.84 2.57 -4.43
CA PHE A 151 -32.94 3.52 -4.48
C PHE A 151 -33.83 3.19 -5.70
N SER A 152 -34.31 1.95 -5.74
CA SER A 152 -35.57 1.65 -6.43
C SER A 152 -36.66 2.15 -5.49
N GLN A 153 -37.09 3.40 -5.69
CA GLN A 153 -38.38 3.83 -5.15
C GLN A 153 -39.49 3.00 -5.80
N ARG A 154 -39.78 1.83 -5.22
CA ARG A 154 -41.08 1.17 -5.39
C ARG A 154 -42.06 1.88 -4.46
N GLY A 155 -42.70 2.91 -4.99
CA GLY A 155 -44.03 3.33 -4.55
C GLY A 155 -45.08 2.73 -5.48
N SER A 156 -45.63 1.58 -5.11
CA SER A 156 -46.97 1.13 -5.53
C SER A 156 -47.84 1.19 -4.26
N PRO A 157 -49.19 1.35 -4.27
CA PRO A 157 -50.09 0.71 -5.24
C PRO A 157 -51.44 1.44 -5.58
N ARG A 158 -52.13 0.90 -6.61
CA ARG A 158 -53.60 0.75 -6.81
C ARG A 158 -54.54 1.98 -6.79
N SER A 159 -55.34 2.17 -7.86
CA SER A 159 -56.76 1.72 -7.91
C SER A 159 -57.50 2.18 -9.19
N ALA A 160 -58.22 1.21 -9.78
CA ALA A 160 -59.53 1.21 -10.46
C ALA A 160 -60.14 2.42 -11.21
N SER A 161 -60.67 2.07 -12.40
CA SER A 161 -61.92 2.54 -13.05
C SER A 161 -61.99 3.92 -13.71
N VAL A 162 -62.24 3.96 -15.03
CA VAL A 162 -63.57 4.25 -15.65
C VAL A 162 -63.69 3.42 -16.92
#